data_AF-A7S008-F1
#
_entry.id   AF-A7S008-F1
#
_cell.length_a   1.000
_cell.length_b   1.000
_cell.length_c   1.000
_cell.angle_alpha   90.00
_cell.angle_beta   90.00
_cell.angle_gamma   90.00
#
_symmetry.space_group_name_H-M   'P 1'
#
loop_
_entity.id
_entity.type
_entity.pdbx_description
1 polymer ?
#
loop_
_entity_poly.entity_id
_entity_poly.type
_entity_poly.pdbx_seq_one_letter_code
_entity_poly.pdbx_strand_id
1 'polypeptide(L)'
;MSFFNLTQLGVQDPVNHAVKKPGSSPLNRPTETRTAQQPTERRKQVHPNSEADGSYVKYTERLHKHIRPENGPNEIYDRKISTNYEYGWWMRDGVQDEAWTKNKNHPVVKSEMTRFVDEMTLTNREFTLF
;
A
#
# COMPACT_ATOMS: atom_id res chain seq x y z
N MET A 1 1.08 -25.52 13.23
CA MET A 1 1.34 -26.67 12.33
C MET A 1 0.89 -26.28 10.94
N SER A 2 1.77 -26.27 9.94
CA SER A 2 1.41 -26.01 8.54
C SER A 2 1.41 -27.32 7.76
N PHE A 3 0.29 -27.60 7.10
CA PHE A 3 0.12 -28.77 6.24
C PHE A 3 0.78 -28.48 4.88
N PHE A 4 2.01 -28.95 4.69
CA PHE A 4 2.63 -29.03 3.38
C PHE A 4 2.27 -30.38 2.74
N ASN A 5 1.76 -30.35 1.50
CA ASN A 5 1.52 -31.51 0.60
C ASN A 5 0.21 -32.32 0.74
N LEU A 6 -0.85 -31.85 1.40
CA LEU A 6 -2.14 -32.59 1.41
C LEU A 6 -3.03 -32.35 0.19
N THR A 7 -2.75 -31.31 -0.58
CA THR A 7 -3.40 -31.04 -1.87
C THR A 7 -2.28 -30.89 -2.90
N GLN A 8 -2.31 -31.63 -4.01
CA GLN A 8 -1.30 -31.62 -5.09
C GLN A 8 -1.19 -30.26 -5.85
N LEU A 9 -1.58 -29.17 -5.23
CA LEU A 9 -1.29 -27.82 -5.66
C LEU A 9 0.07 -27.49 -5.05
N GLY A 10 1.08 -27.24 -5.89
CA GLY A 10 2.45 -26.94 -5.44
C GLY A 10 2.55 -25.68 -4.55
N VAL A 11 3.73 -25.05 -4.50
CA VAL A 11 3.90 -23.78 -3.77
C VAL A 11 2.89 -22.77 -4.31
N GLN A 12 1.79 -22.57 -3.58
CA GLN A 12 0.84 -21.52 -3.90
C GLN A 12 1.51 -20.22 -3.54
N ASP A 13 1.74 -19.37 -4.55
CA ASP A 13 2.24 -18.03 -4.34
C ASP A 13 1.03 -17.08 -4.19
N PRO A 14 0.57 -16.82 -2.95
CA PRO A 14 -0.62 -16.01 -2.73
C PRO A 14 -0.44 -14.56 -3.19
N VAL A 15 0.81 -14.12 -3.39
CA VAL A 15 1.18 -12.78 -3.84
C VAL A 15 0.87 -12.64 -5.33
N ASN A 16 1.33 -13.59 -6.15
CA ASN A 16 1.08 -13.58 -7.59
C ASN A 16 -0.42 -13.67 -7.95
N HIS A 17 -1.21 -14.35 -7.12
CA HIS A 17 -2.67 -14.42 -7.29
C HIS A 17 -3.41 -13.12 -6.91
N ALA A 18 -2.76 -12.20 -6.19
CA ALA A 18 -3.38 -10.98 -5.64
C ALA A 18 -3.04 -9.70 -6.43
N VAL A 19 -2.21 -9.79 -7.47
CA VAL A 19 -1.79 -8.63 -8.28
C VAL A 19 -2.85 -8.34 -9.35
N LYS A 20 -3.30 -7.09 -9.42
CA LYS A 20 -4.23 -6.63 -10.47
C LYS A 20 -3.62 -6.82 -11.86
N LYS A 21 -4.27 -7.64 -12.69
CA LYS A 21 -4.06 -7.61 -14.14
C LYS A 21 -5.03 -6.58 -14.73
N PRO A 22 -4.59 -5.62 -15.54
CA PRO A 22 -5.50 -4.71 -16.22
C PRO A 22 -6.34 -5.48 -17.26
N GLY A 23 -7.61 -5.72 -16.94
CA GLY A 23 -8.68 -6.05 -17.89
C GLY A 23 -9.29 -7.45 -17.77
N SER A 24 -10.32 -7.61 -16.93
CA SER A 24 -11.50 -8.43 -17.26
C SER A 24 -12.70 -7.99 -16.42
N SER A 25 -13.61 -7.22 -17.03
CA SER A 25 -14.98 -7.07 -16.52
C SER A 25 -15.80 -8.29 -16.95
N PRO A 26 -16.62 -8.91 -16.08
CA PRO A 26 -17.52 -9.97 -16.50
C PRO A 26 -18.88 -9.36 -16.89
N LEU A 27 -19.21 -9.37 -18.18
CA LEU A 27 -20.59 -9.13 -18.62
C LEU A 27 -21.06 -10.27 -19.53
N ASN A 28 -22.11 -10.96 -19.08
CA ASN A 28 -22.86 -11.99 -19.78
C ASN A 28 -23.61 -11.42 -21.00
N ARG A 29 -23.47 -12.07 -22.18
CA ARG A 29 -24.49 -12.56 -23.17
C ARG A 29 -23.99 -12.51 -24.64
N PRO A 30 -24.58 -13.28 -25.59
CA PRO A 30 -23.80 -14.19 -26.44
C PRO A 30 -23.77 -13.83 -27.94
N THR A 31 -22.75 -14.38 -28.61
CA THR A 31 -22.65 -14.79 -30.02
C THR A 31 -23.07 -13.81 -31.11
N GLU A 32 -22.09 -13.14 -31.75
CA GLU A 32 -22.07 -12.95 -33.21
C GLU A 32 -20.63 -13.02 -33.76
N THR A 33 -20.45 -13.90 -34.75
CA THR A 33 -19.25 -14.14 -35.54
C THR A 33 -18.80 -12.90 -36.30
N ARG A 34 -17.60 -12.39 -36.03
CA ARG A 34 -16.82 -11.58 -36.99
C ARG A 34 -15.34 -11.99 -36.98
N THR A 35 -15.00 -12.59 -38.11
CA THR A 35 -13.70 -12.71 -38.79
C THR A 35 -12.46 -12.16 -38.08
N ALA A 36 -11.51 -13.09 -37.90
CA ALA A 36 -10.16 -12.87 -37.43
C ALA A 36 -9.44 -11.75 -38.18
N GLN A 37 -9.00 -10.75 -37.45
CA GLN A 37 -7.77 -10.00 -37.75
C GLN A 37 -6.94 -10.01 -36.48
N GLN A 38 -5.92 -10.87 -36.46
CA GLN A 38 -4.86 -10.82 -35.46
C GLN A 38 -3.98 -9.60 -35.73
N PRO A 39 -3.73 -8.72 -34.75
CA PRO A 39 -2.43 -8.09 -34.63
C PRO A 39 -1.55 -9.09 -33.87
N THR A 40 -0.70 -9.75 -34.63
CA THR A 40 0.39 -10.60 -34.15
C THR A 40 1.42 -9.74 -33.45
N GLU A 41 1.11 -9.27 -32.25
CA GLU A 41 2.14 -8.91 -31.29
C GLU A 41 1.97 -9.83 -30.11
N ARG A 42 2.77 -10.89 -30.12
CA ARG A 42 3.01 -11.74 -28.94
C ARG A 42 3.27 -10.77 -27.78
N ARG A 43 2.27 -10.58 -26.91
CA ARG A 43 2.46 -9.89 -25.64
C ARG A 43 3.67 -10.54 -25.01
N LYS A 44 4.77 -9.78 -24.90
CA LYS A 44 6.04 -10.25 -24.34
C LYS A 44 5.67 -11.00 -23.07
N GLN A 45 5.99 -12.29 -23.01
CA GLN A 45 5.93 -13.01 -21.75
C GLN A 45 6.77 -12.17 -20.78
N VAL A 46 6.12 -11.63 -19.75
CA VAL A 46 6.85 -11.05 -18.63
C VAL A 46 7.48 -12.25 -17.96
N HIS A 47 8.67 -12.62 -18.43
CA HIS A 47 9.50 -13.61 -17.77
C HIS A 47 9.67 -13.13 -16.33
N PRO A 48 9.51 -14.01 -15.32
CA PRO A 48 9.83 -13.65 -13.94
C PRO A 48 11.31 -13.27 -13.94
N ASN A 49 11.59 -11.96 -13.90
CA ASN A 49 12.91 -11.32 -13.89
C ASN A 49 14.07 -12.29 -14.16
N SER A 50 14.22 -12.73 -15.42
CA SER A 50 15.23 -13.76 -15.76
C SER A 50 16.65 -13.24 -15.62
N GLU A 51 16.82 -11.95 -15.33
CA GLU A 51 18.09 -11.33 -14.98
C GLU A 51 17.86 -10.45 -13.74
N ALA A 52 17.98 -11.05 -12.56
CA ALA A 52 18.01 -10.34 -11.28
C ALA A 52 19.36 -9.61 -11.10
N ASP A 53 19.86 -8.93 -12.13
CA ASP A 53 21.17 -8.30 -12.15
C ASP A 53 21.17 -7.10 -11.19
N GLY A 54 21.70 -7.34 -9.98
CA GLY A 54 21.75 -6.36 -8.89
C GLY A 54 20.38 -5.95 -8.31
N SER A 55 19.29 -6.69 -8.53
CA SER A 55 17.96 -6.30 -8.04
C SER A 55 17.89 -6.22 -6.51
N TYR A 56 18.55 -7.14 -5.82
CA TYR A 56 18.70 -7.11 -4.36
C TYR A 56 19.54 -5.92 -3.89
N VAL A 57 20.63 -5.61 -4.60
CA VAL A 57 21.49 -4.45 -4.29
C VAL A 57 20.72 -3.14 -4.46
N LYS A 58 19.92 -3.01 -5.52
CA LYS A 58 19.03 -1.86 -5.73
C LYS A 58 17.94 -1.78 -4.65
N TYR A 59 17.41 -2.91 -4.21
CA TYR A 59 16.43 -2.96 -3.13
C TYR A 59 17.04 -2.48 -1.80
N THR A 60 18.22 -2.99 -1.42
CA THR A 60 18.89 -2.58 -0.18
C THR A 60 19.31 -1.12 -0.23
N GLU A 61 19.79 -0.63 -1.38
CA GLU A 61 20.11 0.78 -1.59
C GLU A 61 18.87 1.66 -1.39
N ARG A 62 17.72 1.30 -1.98
CA ARG A 62 16.45 2.02 -1.78
C ARG A 62 16.01 2.01 -0.33
N LEU A 63 16.19 0.89 0.37
CA LEU A 63 15.88 0.76 1.79
C LEU A 63 16.75 1.71 2.63
N HIS A 64 18.06 1.72 2.43
CA HIS A 64 18.99 2.62 3.14
C HIS A 64 18.76 4.08 2.81
N LYS A 65 18.35 4.40 1.58
CA LYS A 65 18.01 5.76 1.15
C LYS A 65 16.57 6.16 1.49
N HIS A 66 15.81 5.29 2.16
CA HIS A 66 14.39 5.50 2.49
C HIS A 66 13.51 5.84 1.28
N ILE A 67 13.86 5.35 0.09
CA ILE A 67 13.09 5.54 -1.13
C ILE A 67 11.84 4.66 -1.05
N ARG A 68 10.67 5.29 -1.06
CA ARG A 68 9.37 4.61 -1.04
C ARG A 68 8.86 4.36 -2.46
N PRO A 69 8.08 3.29 -2.70
CA PRO A 69 7.35 3.14 -3.94
C PRO A 69 6.33 4.27 -4.10
N GLU A 70 6.09 4.69 -5.34
CA GLU A 70 5.09 5.72 -5.67
C GLU A 70 3.67 5.26 -5.33
N ASN A 71 3.38 3.98 -5.59
CA ASN A 71 2.06 3.40 -5.39
C ASN A 71 1.93 2.74 -4.02
N GLY A 72 0.75 2.89 -3.43
CA GLY A 72 0.38 2.25 -2.17
C GLY A 72 0.05 0.76 -2.33
N PRO A 73 0.12 -0.05 -1.26
CA PRO A 73 -0.25 -1.48 -1.32
C PRO A 73 -1.68 -1.72 -1.84
N ASN A 74 -2.59 -0.80 -1.52
CA ASN A 74 -4.01 -0.87 -1.86
C ASN A 74 -4.22 -0.74 -3.38
N GLU A 75 -3.28 -0.10 -4.08
CA GLU A 75 -3.29 0.14 -5.54
C GLU A 75 -2.62 -1.01 -6.29
N ILE A 76 -1.57 -1.58 -5.70
CA ILE A 76 -0.80 -2.69 -6.26
C ILE A 76 -1.56 -4.01 -6.14
N TYR A 77 -2.22 -4.24 -5.00
CA TYR A 77 -2.83 -5.53 -4.68
C TYR A 77 -4.36 -5.43 -4.58
N ASP A 78 -5.05 -6.49 -5.01
CA ASP A 78 -6.51 -6.63 -4.93
C ASP A 78 -7.00 -6.94 -3.51
N ARG A 79 -6.17 -7.65 -2.74
CA ARG A 79 -6.49 -8.10 -1.40
C ARG A 79 -5.33 -7.86 -0.44
N LYS A 80 -5.66 -7.78 0.84
CA LYS A 80 -4.69 -7.70 1.94
C LYS A 80 -3.88 -9.00 1.97
N ILE A 81 -2.56 -8.90 1.76
CA ILE A 81 -1.65 -10.06 1.79
C ILE A 81 -1.28 -10.44 3.23
N SER A 82 -1.26 -9.47 4.14
CA SER A 82 -0.90 -9.61 5.54
C SER A 82 -1.87 -8.82 6.41
N THR A 83 -1.92 -9.16 7.69
CA THR A 83 -2.75 -8.45 8.69
C THR A 83 -2.31 -6.99 8.86
N ASN A 84 -1.04 -6.67 8.65
CA ASN A 84 -0.55 -5.30 8.77
C ASN A 84 -1.16 -4.36 7.71
N TYR A 85 -1.55 -4.89 6.55
CA TYR A 85 -2.24 -4.08 5.55
C TYR A 85 -3.64 -3.64 5.99
N GLU A 86 -4.24 -4.27 7.01
CA GLU A 86 -5.60 -3.97 7.45
C GLU A 86 -5.80 -2.52 7.91
N TYR A 87 -4.83 -1.96 8.64
CA TYR A 87 -4.94 -0.63 9.26
C TYR A 87 -5.01 0.52 8.24
N GLY A 88 -4.37 0.37 7.08
CA GLY A 88 -4.28 1.42 6.06
C GLY A 88 -4.97 1.10 4.73
N TRP A 89 -5.59 -0.09 4.62
CA TRP A 89 -6.13 -0.57 3.33
C TRP A 89 -7.23 0.32 2.74
N TRP A 90 -8.01 0.94 3.61
CA TRP A 90 -9.21 1.69 3.24
C TRP A 90 -8.93 3.18 3.00
N MET A 91 -7.73 3.67 3.34
CA MET A 91 -7.34 5.07 3.20
C MET A 91 -6.84 5.37 1.77
N ARG A 92 -7.72 5.33 0.78
CA ARG A 92 -7.34 5.56 -0.64
C ARG A 92 -7.12 7.04 -0.96
N ASP A 93 -8.01 7.89 -0.49
CA ASP A 93 -8.06 9.32 -0.84
C ASP A 93 -7.51 10.22 0.28
N GLY A 94 -6.82 9.61 1.26
CA GLY A 94 -6.39 10.27 2.48
C GLY A 94 -7.53 10.53 3.47
N VAL A 95 -7.16 10.89 4.71
CA VAL A 95 -8.11 11.08 5.82
C VAL A 95 -9.01 12.32 5.62
N GLN A 96 -8.62 13.23 4.71
CA GLN A 96 -9.27 14.53 4.53
C GLN A 96 -10.68 14.44 3.92
N ASP A 97 -10.94 13.42 3.09
CA ASP A 97 -12.23 13.25 2.44
C ASP A 97 -13.27 12.49 3.29
N GLU A 98 -12.84 11.95 4.42
CA GLU A 98 -13.69 11.14 5.29
C GLU A 98 -14.80 11.98 5.95
N ALA A 99 -16.02 11.43 6.03
CA ALA A 99 -17.17 12.20 6.48
C ALA A 99 -17.04 12.72 7.92
N TRP A 100 -16.32 12.01 8.78
CA TRP A 100 -16.13 12.40 10.19
C TRP A 100 -15.09 13.52 10.38
N THR A 101 -14.23 13.79 9.40
CA THR A 101 -13.25 14.90 9.49
C THR A 101 -13.85 16.26 9.14
N LYS A 102 -15.00 16.30 8.46
CA LYS A 102 -15.68 17.52 8.01
C LYS A 102 -16.40 18.30 9.13
N ASN A 103 -16.42 17.75 10.33
CA ASN A 103 -17.04 18.40 11.48
C ASN A 103 -16.12 19.49 12.07
N LYS A 104 -16.73 20.48 12.74
CA LYS A 104 -15.97 21.51 13.45
C LYS A 104 -15.22 20.88 14.62
N ASN A 105 -13.90 20.72 14.47
CA ASN A 105 -13.04 20.22 15.53
C ASN A 105 -12.59 21.37 16.44
N HIS A 106 -12.45 21.08 17.73
CA HIS A 106 -11.96 22.02 18.74
C HIS A 106 -10.65 21.48 19.31
N PRO A 107 -9.52 21.58 18.56
CA PRO A 107 -8.23 21.17 19.09
C PRO A 107 -7.86 22.03 20.29
N VAL A 108 -7.14 21.45 21.24
CA VAL A 108 -6.56 22.20 22.34
C VAL A 108 -5.45 23.10 21.78
N VAL A 109 -5.73 24.40 21.73
CA VAL A 109 -4.73 25.41 21.37
C VAL A 109 -4.09 25.91 22.65
N LYS A 110 -2.77 25.71 22.80
CA LYS A 110 -2.03 26.22 23.95
C LYS A 110 -1.95 27.74 23.88
N SER A 111 -2.21 28.42 25.00
CA SER A 111 -2.01 29.87 25.11
C SER A 111 -0.52 30.21 25.17
N GLU A 112 -0.16 31.46 24.87
CA GLU A 112 1.22 31.95 25.01
C GLU A 112 1.74 31.80 26.45
N MET A 113 0.88 32.00 27.46
CA MET A 113 1.22 31.75 28.87
C MET A 113 1.54 30.27 29.11
N THR A 114 0.72 29.36 28.59
CA THR A 114 0.96 27.92 28.70
C THR A 114 2.26 27.51 28.00
N ARG A 115 2.51 28.07 26.82
CA ARG A 115 3.75 27.82 26.07
C ARG A 115 4.98 28.32 26.81
N PHE A 116 4.91 29.52 27.38
CA PHE A 116 5.98 30.08 28.20
C PHE A 116 6.29 29.21 29.42
N VAL A 117 5.25 28.76 30.13
CA VAL A 117 5.40 27.86 31.28
C VAL A 117 6.04 26.53 30.83
N ASP A 118 5.57 25.94 29.73
CA ASP A 118 6.17 24.72 29.16
C ASP A 118 7.66 24.92 28.81
N GLU A 119 8.01 26.06 28.19
CA GLU A 119 9.39 26.38 27.85
C GLU A 119 10.27 26.61 29.09
N MET A 120 9.74 27.31 30.11
CA MET A 120 10.46 27.59 31.36
C MET A 120 10.64 26.34 32.21
N THR A 121 9.65 25.46 32.31
CA THR A 121 9.79 24.17 33.02
C THR A 121 10.85 23.27 32.37
N LEU A 122 11.03 23.35 31.05
CA LEU A 122 12.02 22.54 30.33
C LEU A 122 13.44 23.11 30.41
N THR A 123 13.58 24.43 30.45
CA THR A 123 14.88 25.13 30.43
C THR A 123 15.42 25.43 31.83
N ASN A 124 14.54 25.79 32.76
CA ASN A 124 14.90 26.23 34.11
C ASN A 124 14.39 25.25 35.16
N ARG A 125 15.32 24.52 35.79
CA ARG A 125 15.01 23.54 36.85
C ARG A 125 14.41 24.17 38.12
N GLU A 126 14.69 25.44 38.36
CA GLU A 126 14.19 26.20 39.53
C GLU A 126 12.84 26.88 39.27
N PHE A 127 12.33 26.81 38.04
CA PHE A 127 11.04 27.38 37.73
C PHE A 127 9.92 26.52 38.31
N THR A 128 9.09 27.13 39.16
CA THR A 128 7.88 26.52 39.71
C THR A 128 6.69 27.44 39.47
N LEU A 129 5.59 26.84 39.02
CA LEU A 129 4.31 27.51 39.00
C LEU A 129 3.68 27.25 40.37
N PHE A 130 3.84 28.22 41.27
CA PHE A 130 3.56 28.18 42.72
C PHE A 130 4.60 27.42 43.57
#